data_AF-A0A484ATU5-F1
#
_entry.id   AF-A0A484ATU5-F1
#
_cell.length_a   1.000
_cell.length_b   1.000
_cell.length_c   1.000
_cell.angle_alpha   90.00
_cell.angle_beta   90.00
_cell.angle_gamma   90.00
#
_symmetry.space_group_name_H-M   'P 1'
#
loop_
_entity.id
_entity.type
_entity.pdbx_description
1 polymer ?
#
loop_
_entity_poly.entity_id
_entity_poly.type
_entity_poly.pdbx_seq_one_letter_code
_entity_poly.pdbx_strand_id
1 'polypeptide(L)'
;MNEYKYHYFFTSFDLENFDLEDFKYNFVNITSFRLVDIGDVAVKEILKDIEYHNRRILNRKESTYKSRKTVSIETEAALMFDAVYVFAIGLQSIYPLLQLSNLTCDDELPWNGGLSLINYINAVEWKGLTGPIQFKEGQRIQFKLDLIKLKQHSIVKVGEWTPQNHLNITEPSLFFDAGSMNVTLVVITILETPYVMMHYGKNYTGNERFYGFCVDILENISHEVGFDYILDLVPDRKYGAKDPETGQWNGMVAQLMKYKADLAVGSMTITYARESVIDFTKPFMNLGISILFKV
;
A
#
# COMPACT_ATOMS: atom_id res chain seq x y z
N MET A 1 6.04 -2.80 -14.59
CA MET A 1 6.37 -2.44 -13.18
C MET A 1 5.42 -1.34 -12.69
N ASN A 2 5.16 -0.28 -13.45
CA ASN A 2 4.13 0.70 -13.11
C ASN A 2 2.76 0.28 -13.69
N GLU A 3 2.16 -0.76 -13.12
CA GLU A 3 0.85 -1.27 -13.56
C GLU A 3 -0.11 -1.40 -12.36
N TYR A 4 -1.41 -1.27 -12.62
CA TYR A 4 -2.49 -1.38 -11.62
C TYR A 4 -2.49 -2.68 -10.81
N LYS A 5 -1.82 -3.73 -11.31
CA LYS A 5 -1.69 -5.03 -10.65
C LYS A 5 -0.73 -5.02 -9.46
N TYR A 6 0.14 -4.01 -9.37
CA TYR A 6 1.12 -3.91 -8.29
C TYR A 6 0.64 -2.96 -7.20
N HIS A 7 0.88 -3.37 -5.95
CA HIS A 7 0.68 -2.55 -4.77
C HIS A 7 2.04 -2.30 -4.11
N TYR A 8 2.41 -1.02 -3.99
CA TYR A 8 3.60 -0.58 -3.29
C TYR A 8 3.26 0.00 -1.93
N PHE A 9 4.01 -0.42 -0.91
CA PHE A 9 3.95 0.15 0.42
C PHE A 9 5.29 0.83 0.73
N PHE A 10 5.25 2.14 0.96
CA PHE A 10 6.44 2.92 1.32
C PHE A 10 6.52 3.11 2.83
N THR A 11 7.66 2.75 3.41
CA THR A 11 7.94 2.89 4.84
C THR A 11 8.46 4.27 5.24
N SER A 12 8.91 5.08 4.27
CA SER A 12 9.28 6.48 4.50
C SER A 12 8.03 7.32 4.79
N PHE A 13 8.15 8.27 5.72
CA PHE A 13 7.06 9.21 6.06
C PHE A 13 6.94 10.40 5.08
N ASP A 14 7.85 10.49 4.12
CA ASP A 14 8.03 11.65 3.26
C ASP A 14 7.53 11.39 1.82
N LEU A 15 6.57 10.46 1.63
CA LEU A 15 6.03 10.13 0.30
C LEU A 15 5.55 11.38 -0.46
N GLU A 16 4.96 12.35 0.25
CA GLU A 16 4.45 13.61 -0.32
C GLU A 16 5.57 14.56 -0.84
N ASN A 17 6.84 14.32 -0.47
CA ASN A 17 7.99 15.10 -0.93
C ASN A 17 8.52 14.64 -2.30
N PHE A 18 8.16 13.42 -2.72
CA PHE A 18 8.58 12.84 -3.99
C PHE A 18 7.60 13.20 -5.12
N ASP A 19 8.14 13.27 -6.34
CA ASP A 19 7.32 13.40 -7.53
C ASP A 19 6.70 12.05 -7.90
N LEU A 20 5.37 12.00 -7.92
CA LEU A 20 4.59 10.81 -8.23
C LEU A 20 3.82 10.93 -9.55
N GLU A 21 4.14 11.92 -10.38
CA GLU A 21 3.44 12.17 -11.65
C GLU A 21 3.40 10.92 -12.55
N ASP A 22 4.50 10.20 -12.67
CA ASP A 22 4.60 8.95 -13.45
C ASP A 22 3.71 7.80 -12.92
N PHE A 23 3.30 7.85 -11.65
CA PHE A 23 2.51 6.80 -11.00
C PHE A 23 1.01 7.14 -10.97
N LYS A 24 0.66 8.43 -11.02
CA LYS A 24 -0.73 8.92 -11.00
C LYS A 24 -1.57 8.38 -12.16
N TYR A 25 -0.98 8.33 -13.36
CA TYR A 25 -1.69 7.94 -14.58
C TYR A 25 -1.80 6.43 -14.81
N ASN A 26 -1.04 5.62 -14.06
CA ASN A 26 -0.94 4.17 -14.27
C ASN A 26 -1.82 3.35 -13.30
N PHE A 27 -2.68 4.02 -12.53
CA PHE A 27 -3.57 3.40 -11.51
C PHE A 27 -2.82 2.49 -10.53
N VAL A 28 -1.52 2.75 -10.30
CA VAL A 28 -0.70 1.98 -9.38
C VAL A 28 -1.17 2.24 -7.95
N ASN A 29 -1.40 1.17 -7.19
CA ASN A 29 -1.82 1.31 -5.82
C ASN A 29 -0.59 1.61 -4.95
N ILE A 30 -0.54 2.78 -4.32
CA ILE A 30 0.56 3.19 -3.44
C ILE A 30 -0.02 3.60 -2.10
N THR A 31 0.48 2.99 -1.02
CA THR A 31 0.13 3.36 0.35
C THR A 31 1.38 3.65 1.17
N SER A 32 1.26 4.54 2.14
CA SER A 32 2.35 4.91 3.05
C SER A 32 1.80 5.50 4.34
N PHE A 33 2.66 5.65 5.34
CA PHE A 33 2.35 6.40 6.55
C PHE A 33 2.92 7.81 6.45
N ARG A 34 2.28 8.76 7.13
CA ARG A 34 2.74 10.13 7.28
C ARG A 34 2.77 10.48 8.76
N LEU A 35 3.87 11.06 9.23
CA LEU A 35 4.03 11.46 10.63
C LEU A 35 3.50 12.89 10.90
N VAL A 36 3.73 13.82 9.97
CA VAL A 36 3.32 15.23 10.12
C VAL A 36 1.93 15.45 9.53
N ASP A 37 0.96 15.82 10.36
CA ASP A 37 -0.41 16.08 9.93
C ASP A 37 -0.54 17.49 9.34
N ILE A 38 -0.41 17.60 8.01
CA ILE A 38 -0.55 18.86 7.26
C ILE A 38 -2.00 19.43 7.35
N GLY A 39 -2.97 18.60 7.76
CA GLY A 39 -4.34 19.02 7.99
C GLY A 39 -4.54 19.76 9.32
N ASP A 40 -3.64 19.60 10.29
CA ASP A 40 -3.73 20.27 11.59
C ASP A 40 -3.46 21.78 11.43
N VAL A 41 -4.36 22.61 11.99
CA VAL A 41 -4.31 24.07 11.84
C VAL A 41 -3.04 24.65 12.43
N ALA A 42 -2.59 24.16 13.60
CA ALA A 42 -1.40 24.67 14.27
C ALA A 42 -0.13 24.29 13.49
N VAL A 43 -0.07 23.06 12.98
CA VAL A 43 1.03 22.60 12.11
C VAL A 43 1.10 23.45 10.84
N LYS A 44 -0.04 23.70 10.21
CA LYS A 44 -0.14 24.50 8.98
C LYS A 44 0.31 25.95 9.18
N GLU A 45 0.05 26.55 10.34
CA GLU A 45 0.54 27.89 10.68
C GLU A 45 2.06 27.91 10.86
N ILE A 46 2.63 26.98 11.64
CA ILE A 46 4.08 26.87 11.85
C ILE A 46 4.81 26.64 10.52
N LEU A 47 4.27 25.77 9.66
CA LEU A 47 4.84 25.50 8.35
C LEU A 47 4.85 26.74 7.43
N LYS A 48 3.80 27.57 7.47
CA LYS A 48 3.77 28.85 6.74
C LYS A 48 4.82 29.83 7.26
N ASP A 49 5.01 29.90 8.57
CA ASP A 49 6.02 30.77 9.18
C ASP A 49 7.44 30.31 8.79
N ILE A 50 7.72 29.00 8.88
CA ILE A 50 8.98 28.41 8.41
C ILE A 50 9.23 28.77 6.94
N GLU A 51 8.23 28.63 6.08
CA GLU A 51 8.35 28.98 4.66
C GLU A 51 8.63 30.48 4.44
N TYR A 52 7.93 31.35 5.16
CA TYR A 52 8.12 32.79 5.09
C TYR A 52 9.54 33.20 5.49
N HIS A 53 10.07 32.63 6.58
CA HIS A 53 11.43 32.88 7.04
C HIS A 53 12.47 32.29 6.09
N ASN A 54 12.26 31.07 5.58
CA ASN A 54 13.14 30.45 4.59
C ASN A 54 13.23 31.29 3.32
N ARG A 55 12.11 31.81 2.80
CA ARG A 55 12.12 32.71 1.63
C ARG A 55 12.88 34.00 1.91
N ARG A 56 12.79 34.59 3.11
CA ARG A 56 13.58 35.77 3.47
C ARG A 56 15.08 35.49 3.54
N ILE A 57 15.47 34.32 4.06
CA ILE A 57 16.87 33.90 4.16
C ILE A 57 17.44 33.57 2.76
N LEU A 58 16.67 32.84 1.95
CA LEU A 58 17.05 32.43 0.59
C LEU A 58 17.04 33.59 -0.40
N ASN A 59 16.16 34.59 -0.25
CA ASN A 59 16.20 35.81 -1.08
C ASN A 59 17.49 36.65 -0.88
N ARG A 60 18.37 36.32 0.07
CA ARG A 60 19.75 36.86 0.14
C ARG A 60 20.77 36.10 -0.73
N LYS A 61 20.43 34.91 -1.23
CA LYS A 61 21.27 34.05 -2.07
C LYS A 61 20.42 33.45 -3.19
N GLU A 62 20.36 34.17 -4.31
CA GLU A 62 19.84 33.76 -5.61
C GLU A 62 18.33 33.51 -5.77
N SER A 63 17.77 34.31 -6.68
CA SER A 63 16.47 34.17 -7.30
C SER A 63 16.50 33.04 -8.34
N THR A 64 15.78 31.94 -8.12
CA THR A 64 14.98 31.23 -9.13
C THR A 64 14.30 30.02 -8.46
N TYR A 65 13.14 29.58 -8.98
CA TYR A 65 12.24 28.56 -8.44
C TYR A 65 11.16 29.04 -7.45
N LYS A 66 10.21 29.80 -8.01
CA LYS A 66 8.81 29.73 -7.57
C LYS A 66 8.25 28.35 -7.91
N SER A 67 8.44 27.36 -7.05
CA SER A 67 7.60 26.17 -7.10
C SER A 67 6.40 26.38 -6.18
N ARG A 68 5.19 26.20 -6.71
CA ARG A 68 3.96 26.01 -5.91
C ARG A 68 4.05 24.63 -5.20
N LYS A 69 5.13 24.36 -4.46
CA LYS A 69 5.20 23.17 -3.63
C LYS A 69 4.25 23.41 -2.46
N THR A 70 3.31 22.48 -2.31
CA THR A 70 2.60 22.24 -1.06
C THR A 70 3.59 22.37 0.08
N VAL A 71 3.22 23.09 1.14
CA VAL A 71 4.10 23.33 2.28
C VAL A 71 4.33 22.00 2.99
N SER A 72 5.37 21.29 2.58
CA SER A 72 5.80 20.03 3.15
C SER A 72 7.16 20.23 3.80
N ILE A 73 7.36 19.54 4.92
CA ILE A 73 8.61 19.51 5.68
C ILE A 73 9.10 18.06 5.66
N GLU A 74 10.41 17.87 5.61
CA GLU A 74 11.00 16.55 5.81
C GLU A 74 10.78 16.11 7.26
N THR A 75 10.51 14.83 7.44
CA THR A 75 10.19 14.27 8.76
C THR A 75 11.34 14.46 9.76
N GLU A 76 12.59 14.37 9.31
CA GLU A 76 13.77 14.64 10.14
C GLU A 76 13.81 16.08 10.67
N ALA A 77 13.47 17.06 9.82
CA ALA A 77 13.41 18.46 10.21
C ALA A 77 12.25 18.73 11.20
N ALA A 78 11.10 18.07 11.01
CA ALA A 78 9.98 18.15 11.95
C ALA A 78 10.34 17.54 13.33
N LEU A 79 11.05 16.40 13.34
CA LEU A 79 11.56 15.79 14.57
C LEU A 79 12.59 16.67 15.28
N MET A 80 13.47 17.34 14.53
CA MET A 80 14.43 18.29 15.09
C MET A 80 13.74 19.50 15.73
N PHE A 81 12.72 20.05 15.05
CA PHE A 81 11.90 21.13 15.60
C PHE A 81 11.28 20.71 16.93
N ASP A 82 10.64 19.54 16.98
CA ASP A 82 10.03 19.02 18.19
C ASP A 82 11.06 18.74 19.30
N ALA A 83 12.25 18.22 18.95
CA ALA A 83 13.33 17.94 19.90
C ALA A 83 13.80 19.21 20.63
N VAL A 84 13.94 20.33 19.92
CA VAL A 84 14.33 21.61 20.54
C VAL A 84 13.29 22.08 21.55
N TYR A 85 12.00 21.97 21.23
CA TYR A 85 10.93 22.35 22.16
C TYR A 85 10.88 21.43 23.39
N VAL A 86 10.97 20.11 23.19
CA VAL A 86 11.01 19.15 24.30
C VAL A 86 12.20 19.43 25.22
N PHE A 87 13.38 19.68 24.66
CA PHE A 87 14.57 20.04 25.43
C PHE A 87 14.38 21.37 26.18
N ALA A 88 13.83 22.39 25.54
CA ALA A 88 13.58 23.69 26.16
C ALA A 88 12.60 23.59 27.35
N ILE A 89 11.52 22.81 27.22
CA ILE A 89 10.54 22.58 28.29
C ILE A 89 11.19 21.81 29.46
N GLY A 90 11.97 20.77 29.15
CA GLY A 90 12.72 20.02 30.16
C GLY A 90 13.73 20.90 30.90
N LEU A 91 14.47 21.75 30.16
CA LEU A 91 15.44 22.68 30.71
C LEU A 91 14.78 23.77 31.58
N GLN A 92 13.64 24.31 31.14
CA GLN A 92 12.88 25.31 31.91
C GLN A 92 12.44 24.76 33.27
N SER A 93 12.13 23.45 33.34
CA SER A 93 11.71 22.79 34.57
C SER A 93 12.83 22.67 35.61
N ILE A 94 14.10 22.62 35.18
CA ILE A 94 15.28 22.52 36.06
C ILE A 94 16.05 23.85 36.22
N TYR A 95 15.76 24.86 35.40
CA TYR A 95 16.51 26.12 35.33
C TYR A 95 16.84 26.77 36.70
N PRO A 96 15.94 26.79 37.70
CA PRO A 96 16.26 27.38 39.01
C PRO A 96 17.36 26.66 39.81
N LEU A 97 17.64 25.39 39.48
CA LEU A 97 18.57 24.51 40.20
C LEU A 97 19.82 24.16 39.36
N LEU A 98 19.92 24.71 38.16
CA LEU A 98 20.91 24.28 37.18
C LEU A 98 22.27 24.93 37.44
N GLN A 99 23.25 24.12 37.84
CA GLN A 99 24.66 24.52 37.92
C GLN A 99 25.42 23.87 36.77
N LEU A 100 25.93 24.70 35.85
CA LEU A 100 26.77 24.23 34.76
C LEU A 100 28.17 23.90 35.28
N SER A 101 28.74 22.79 34.81
CA SER A 101 30.09 22.36 35.15
C SER A 101 30.80 21.97 33.88
N ASN A 102 32.09 22.32 33.77
CA ASN A 102 32.92 21.83 32.68
C ASN A 102 33.32 20.39 33.00
N LEU A 103 33.12 19.50 32.04
CA LEU A 103 33.46 18.08 32.16
C LEU A 103 34.50 17.72 31.08
N THR A 104 35.30 16.71 31.39
CA THR A 104 36.22 16.05 30.45
C THR A 104 35.65 14.67 30.13
N CYS A 105 35.97 14.13 28.94
CA CYS A 105 35.61 12.76 28.60
C CYS A 105 36.55 11.73 29.25
N ASP A 106 37.70 12.16 29.80
CA ASP A 106 38.72 11.29 30.36
C ASP A 106 38.43 10.89 31.82
N ASP A 107 37.78 11.77 32.60
CA ASP A 107 37.62 11.57 34.05
C ASP A 107 36.39 10.73 34.43
N GLU A 108 35.56 10.29 33.47
CA GLU A 108 34.29 9.54 33.67
C GLU A 108 33.34 10.13 34.73
N LEU A 109 33.51 11.41 35.09
CA LEU A 109 32.70 12.09 36.10
C LEU A 109 31.39 12.62 35.48
N PRO A 110 30.22 12.11 35.87
CA PRO A 110 28.95 12.57 35.34
C PRO A 110 28.57 13.95 35.91
N TRP A 111 27.82 14.72 35.12
CA TRP A 111 27.22 15.95 35.62
C TRP A 111 26.08 15.63 36.60
N ASN A 112 26.16 16.16 37.83
CA ASN A 112 25.15 15.92 38.88
C ASN A 112 23.71 16.27 38.46
N GLY A 113 23.54 17.27 37.59
CA GLY A 113 22.22 17.66 37.07
C GLY A 113 21.68 16.77 35.95
N GLY A 114 22.50 15.86 35.39
CA GLY A 114 22.16 15.09 34.20
C GLY A 114 20.96 14.17 34.39
N LEU A 115 20.93 13.43 35.51
CA LEU A 115 19.82 12.52 35.83
C LEU A 115 18.51 13.29 36.06
N SER A 116 18.59 14.46 36.70
CA SER A 116 17.41 15.30 36.90
C SER A 116 16.89 15.84 35.57
N LEU A 117 17.79 16.34 34.70
CA LEU A 117 17.42 16.86 33.39
C LEU A 117 16.75 15.78 32.52
N ILE A 118 17.31 14.56 32.45
CA ILE A 118 16.69 13.49 31.65
C ILE A 118 15.33 13.07 32.21
N ASN A 119 15.15 13.08 33.54
CA ASN A 119 13.85 12.81 34.16
C ASN A 119 12.82 13.89 33.80
N TYR A 120 13.21 15.17 33.80
CA TYR A 120 12.32 16.25 33.35
C TYR A 120 12.00 16.16 31.86
N ILE A 121 12.97 15.82 31.02
CA ILE A 121 12.75 15.57 29.58
C ILE A 121 11.77 14.39 29.38
N ASN A 122 11.95 13.29 30.11
CA ASN A 122 11.07 12.12 30.03
C ASN A 122 9.64 12.42 30.52
N ALA A 123 9.47 13.42 31.38
CA ALA A 123 8.17 13.85 31.90
C ALA A 123 7.48 14.90 31.00
N VAL A 124 8.11 15.34 29.90
CA VAL A 124 7.50 16.33 28.99
C VAL A 124 6.30 15.71 28.28
N GLU A 125 5.15 16.37 28.43
CA GLU A 125 3.97 16.16 27.61
C GLU A 125 3.77 17.38 26.71
N TRP A 126 3.89 17.19 25.40
CA TRP A 126 3.81 18.28 24.42
C TRP A 126 3.08 17.82 23.15
N LYS A 127 2.51 18.75 22.39
CA LYS A 127 1.99 18.48 21.04
C LYS A 127 2.82 19.29 20.04
N GLY A 128 3.72 18.60 19.36
CA GLY A 128 4.61 19.17 18.34
C GLY A 128 4.07 19.02 16.91
N LEU A 129 4.93 19.25 15.92
CA LEU A 129 4.65 19.04 14.49
C LEU A 129 4.35 17.57 14.18
N THR A 130 5.00 16.65 14.90
CA THR A 130 4.81 15.20 14.77
C THR A 130 3.68 14.66 15.65
N GLY A 131 2.81 15.54 16.18
CA GLY A 131 1.67 15.16 17.03
C GLY A 131 2.00 15.09 18.52
N PRO A 132 1.25 14.31 19.32
CA PRO A 132 1.47 14.21 20.76
C PRO A 132 2.80 13.53 21.06
N ILE A 133 3.57 14.06 22.00
CA ILE A 133 4.87 13.58 22.43
C ILE A 133 4.80 13.28 23.91
N GLN A 134 5.05 12.02 24.26
CA GLN A 134 5.20 11.54 25.63
C GLN A 134 6.25 10.44 25.64
N PHE A 135 7.08 10.42 26.68
CA PHE A 135 8.16 9.45 26.81
C PHE A 135 7.92 8.51 27.99
N LYS A 136 8.46 7.30 27.86
CA LYS A 136 8.65 6.34 28.95
C LYS A 136 10.03 5.73 28.77
N GLU A 137 10.87 5.87 29.79
CA GLU A 137 12.23 5.31 29.78
C GLU A 137 13.05 5.75 28.53
N GLY A 138 12.93 7.02 28.12
CA GLY A 138 13.63 7.56 26.95
C GLY A 138 13.01 7.20 25.59
N GLN A 139 11.92 6.43 25.56
CA GLN A 139 11.24 6.04 24.31
C GLN A 139 9.91 6.77 24.17
N ARG A 140 9.61 7.25 22.97
CA ARG A 140 8.31 7.88 22.68
C ARG A 140 7.21 6.83 22.63
N ILE A 141 6.24 6.93 23.54
CA ILE A 141 5.14 5.95 23.67
C ILE A 141 3.82 6.42 23.05
N GLN A 142 3.68 7.72 22.81
CA GLN A 142 2.50 8.31 22.21
C GLN A 142 2.89 9.03 20.93
N PHE A 143 2.25 8.64 19.83
CA PHE A 143 2.36 9.25 18.51
C PHE A 143 1.18 8.81 17.64
N LYS A 144 0.96 9.53 16.53
CA LYS A 144 -0.09 9.25 15.56
C LYS A 144 0.54 9.18 14.18
N LEU A 145 0.20 8.17 13.39
CA LEU A 145 0.58 8.06 11.99
C LEU A 145 -0.68 8.16 11.14
N ASP A 146 -0.69 9.05 10.15
CA ASP A 146 -1.76 9.08 9.16
C ASP A 146 -1.48 8.03 8.08
N LEU A 147 -2.46 7.18 7.77
CA LEU A 147 -2.36 6.30 6.61
C LEU A 147 -2.80 7.08 5.37
N ILE A 148 -1.93 7.16 4.37
CA ILE A 148 -2.16 7.87 3.12
C ILE A 148 -2.12 6.90 1.93
N LYS A 149 -2.91 7.21 0.90
CA LYS A 149 -3.00 6.44 -0.35
C LYS A 149 -2.91 7.38 -1.55
N LEU A 150 -2.15 6.99 -2.58
CA LEU A 150 -2.18 7.67 -3.87
C LEU A 150 -3.47 7.29 -4.61
N LYS A 151 -4.33 8.27 -4.86
CA LYS A 151 -5.41 8.18 -5.85
C LYS A 151 -4.98 8.84 -7.15
N GLN A 152 -5.77 8.67 -8.21
CA GLN A 152 -5.48 9.10 -9.60
C GLN A 152 -4.83 10.49 -9.73
N HIS A 153 -5.19 11.46 -8.88
CA HIS A 153 -4.67 12.83 -8.99
C HIS A 153 -4.03 13.37 -7.71
N SER A 154 -4.19 12.70 -6.57
CA SER A 154 -3.74 13.23 -5.28
C SER A 154 -3.53 12.14 -4.24
N ILE A 155 -2.62 12.42 -3.30
CA ILE A 155 -2.48 11.66 -2.07
C ILE A 155 -3.63 12.06 -1.14
N VAL A 156 -4.31 11.08 -0.58
CA VAL A 156 -5.43 11.28 0.35
C VAL A 156 -5.17 10.50 1.64
N LYS A 157 -5.54 11.09 2.77
CA LYS A 157 -5.59 10.38 4.06
C LYS A 157 -6.78 9.42 4.04
N VAL A 158 -6.52 8.16 4.35
CA VAL A 158 -7.51 7.07 4.33
C VAL A 158 -7.67 6.40 5.70
N GLY A 159 -6.79 6.69 6.64
CA GLY A 159 -6.85 6.17 7.99
C GLY A 159 -5.87 6.84 8.92
N GLU A 160 -5.83 6.33 10.15
CA GLU A 160 -4.89 6.72 11.19
C GLU A 160 -4.46 5.49 11.97
N TRP A 161 -3.25 5.52 12.50
CA TRP A 161 -2.70 4.48 13.37
C TRP A 161 -2.18 5.12 14.65
N THR A 162 -2.54 4.53 15.80
CA THR A 162 -2.00 4.89 17.10
C THR A 162 -1.54 3.64 17.85
N PRO A 163 -0.57 3.75 18.79
CA PRO A 163 -0.15 2.62 19.61
C PRO A 163 -1.30 1.97 20.41
N GLN A 164 -2.31 2.75 20.81
CA GLN A 164 -3.43 2.29 21.63
C GLN A 164 -4.57 1.65 20.82
N ASN A 165 -4.94 2.27 19.69
CA ASN A 165 -6.12 1.84 18.91
C ASN A 165 -5.73 1.07 17.64
N HIS A 166 -4.44 0.92 17.36
CA HIS A 166 -3.91 0.36 16.12
C HIS A 166 -4.46 1.09 14.88
N LEU A 167 -4.66 0.38 13.77
CA LEU A 167 -5.11 0.98 12.52
C LEU A 167 -6.63 1.20 12.54
N ASN A 168 -7.03 2.45 12.34
CA ASN A 168 -8.40 2.89 12.16
C ASN A 168 -8.56 3.48 10.75
N ILE A 169 -9.35 2.84 9.89
CA ILE A 169 -9.58 3.30 8.52
C ILE A 169 -10.78 4.24 8.53
N THR A 170 -10.53 5.54 8.31
CA THR A 170 -11.55 6.59 8.39
C THR A 170 -12.55 6.48 7.24
N GLU A 171 -12.09 6.11 6.04
CA GLU A 171 -12.95 5.93 4.87
C GLU A 171 -12.59 4.63 4.12
N PRO A 172 -13.27 3.51 4.45
CA PRO A 172 -13.06 2.23 3.79
C PRO A 172 -13.31 2.28 2.27
N SER A 173 -14.26 3.10 1.82
CA SER A 173 -14.52 3.32 0.40
C SER A 173 -13.32 3.94 -0.34
N LEU A 174 -12.56 4.82 0.31
CA LEU A 174 -11.34 5.40 -0.27
C LEU A 174 -10.18 4.41 -0.27
N PHE A 175 -10.10 3.55 0.75
CA PHE A 175 -9.03 2.57 0.89
C PHE A 175 -9.23 1.36 -0.05
N PHE A 176 -10.43 0.80 -0.07
CA PHE A 176 -10.75 -0.39 -0.86
C PHE A 176 -11.20 -0.08 -2.28
N ASP A 177 -11.38 1.21 -2.63
CA ASP A 177 -11.81 1.72 -3.93
C ASP A 177 -12.50 0.63 -4.76
N ALA A 178 -13.72 0.27 -4.35
CA ALA A 178 -14.60 -0.62 -5.12
C ALA A 178 -15.11 0.11 -6.36
N GLY A 179 -14.23 0.91 -6.98
CA GLY A 179 -14.56 1.80 -8.06
C GLY A 179 -15.30 1.01 -9.11
N SER A 180 -16.32 1.65 -9.65
CA SER A 180 -16.94 1.37 -10.95
C SER A 180 -15.90 1.48 -12.08
N MET A 181 -14.73 0.87 -11.91
CA MET A 181 -13.91 0.48 -13.02
C MET A 181 -14.76 -0.54 -13.77
N ASN A 182 -15.05 -0.26 -15.04
CA ASN A 182 -15.42 -1.29 -16.00
C ASN A 182 -14.21 -2.25 -16.09
N VAL A 183 -13.98 -3.06 -15.05
CA VAL A 183 -12.91 -4.05 -15.02
C VAL A 183 -13.41 -5.20 -15.84
N THR A 184 -12.89 -5.32 -17.05
CA THR A 184 -13.10 -6.49 -17.86
C THR A 184 -12.18 -7.60 -17.34
N LEU A 185 -12.75 -8.62 -16.72
CA LEU A 185 -11.99 -9.74 -16.18
C LEU A 185 -11.32 -10.53 -17.30
N VAL A 186 -10.05 -10.87 -17.13
CA VAL A 186 -9.34 -11.77 -18.03
C VAL A 186 -9.61 -13.21 -17.63
N VAL A 187 -10.45 -13.89 -18.39
CA VAL A 187 -10.84 -15.28 -18.14
C VAL A 187 -10.00 -16.21 -19.02
N ILE A 188 -9.15 -17.02 -18.40
CA ILE A 188 -8.33 -18.00 -19.11
C ILE A 188 -9.07 -19.33 -19.25
N THR A 189 -8.96 -19.94 -20.42
CA THR A 189 -9.57 -21.23 -20.72
C THR A 189 -8.68 -22.12 -21.59
N ILE A 190 -9.13 -23.34 -21.83
CA ILE A 190 -8.50 -24.34 -22.68
C ILE A 190 -9.55 -24.96 -23.60
N LEU A 191 -9.19 -25.25 -24.85
CA LEU A 191 -10.11 -25.90 -25.80
C LEU A 191 -10.31 -27.37 -25.42
N GLU A 192 -11.54 -27.74 -25.11
CA GLU A 192 -11.96 -29.12 -24.84
C GLU A 192 -13.43 -29.31 -25.22
N THR A 193 -13.72 -30.29 -26.08
CA THR A 193 -15.09 -30.64 -26.47
C THR A 193 -15.77 -31.46 -25.38
N PRO A 194 -16.99 -31.14 -24.92
CA PRO A 194 -17.90 -30.07 -25.36
C PRO A 194 -17.88 -28.82 -24.45
N TYR A 195 -16.88 -28.68 -23.57
CA TYR A 195 -16.80 -27.62 -22.57
C TYR A 195 -16.50 -26.25 -23.18
N VAL A 196 -15.44 -26.15 -23.98
CA VAL A 196 -15.03 -24.93 -24.67
C VAL A 196 -14.50 -25.29 -26.06
N MET A 197 -15.18 -24.80 -27.06
CA MET A 197 -14.91 -25.02 -28.47
C MET A 197 -14.76 -23.66 -29.16
N MET A 198 -14.15 -23.64 -30.35
CA MET A 198 -13.90 -22.41 -31.08
C MET A 198 -14.51 -22.48 -32.48
N HIS A 199 -15.14 -21.38 -32.91
CA HIS A 199 -15.55 -21.20 -34.29
C HIS A 199 -14.33 -20.90 -35.17
N TYR A 200 -14.19 -21.64 -36.27
CA TYR A 200 -13.07 -21.46 -37.22
C TYR A 200 -13.36 -20.42 -38.32
N GLY A 201 -14.54 -19.79 -38.31
CA GLY A 201 -14.95 -18.79 -39.30
C GLY A 201 -14.45 -17.39 -38.98
N LYS A 202 -14.16 -16.57 -40.00
CA LYS A 202 -13.66 -15.19 -39.86
C LYS A 202 -14.67 -14.18 -39.30
N ASN A 203 -15.92 -14.57 -39.10
CA ASN A 203 -17.00 -13.67 -38.68
C ASN A 203 -17.08 -13.46 -37.17
N TYR A 204 -16.33 -14.24 -36.37
CA TYR A 204 -16.39 -14.18 -34.92
C TYR A 204 -15.17 -13.45 -34.36
N THR A 205 -15.40 -12.49 -33.47
CA THR A 205 -14.34 -11.71 -32.81
C THR A 205 -14.55 -11.68 -31.30
N GLY A 206 -13.48 -11.47 -30.52
CA GLY A 206 -13.59 -11.42 -29.06
C GLY A 206 -14.10 -12.73 -28.46
N ASN A 207 -15.08 -12.63 -27.57
CA ASN A 207 -15.68 -13.77 -26.84
C ASN A 207 -16.54 -14.66 -27.74
N GLU A 208 -17.17 -14.10 -28.78
CA GLU A 208 -18.05 -14.83 -29.71
C GLU A 208 -17.32 -15.92 -30.52
N ARG A 209 -15.98 -15.93 -30.47
CA ARG A 209 -15.18 -17.01 -31.07
C ARG A 209 -15.34 -18.32 -30.35
N PHE A 210 -15.77 -18.31 -29.09
CA PHE A 210 -15.86 -19.48 -28.24
C PHE A 210 -17.32 -19.86 -27.99
N TYR A 211 -17.58 -21.16 -27.92
CA TYR A 211 -18.90 -21.72 -27.59
C TYR A 211 -18.73 -23.03 -26.81
N GLY A 212 -19.75 -23.44 -26.06
CA GLY A 212 -19.74 -24.71 -25.34
C GLY A 212 -20.21 -24.55 -23.90
N PHE A 213 -20.33 -25.67 -23.20
CA PHE A 213 -20.98 -25.74 -21.89
C PHE A 213 -20.41 -24.77 -20.85
N CYS A 214 -19.08 -24.62 -20.78
CA CYS A 214 -18.44 -23.71 -19.83
C CYS A 214 -18.55 -22.24 -20.25
N VAL A 215 -18.69 -21.96 -21.55
CA VAL A 215 -18.89 -20.60 -22.07
C VAL A 215 -20.30 -20.11 -21.68
N ASP A 216 -21.32 -20.95 -21.87
CA ASP A 216 -22.70 -20.65 -21.51
C ASP A 216 -22.88 -20.42 -20.00
N ILE A 217 -22.17 -21.20 -19.17
CA ILE A 217 -22.16 -20.98 -17.71
C ILE A 217 -21.53 -19.65 -17.36
N LEU A 218 -20.38 -19.32 -17.95
CA LEU A 218 -19.68 -18.06 -17.68
C LEU A 218 -20.52 -16.85 -18.07
N GLU A 219 -21.20 -16.91 -19.22
CA GLU A 219 -22.09 -15.84 -19.68
C GLU A 219 -23.24 -15.61 -18.70
N ASN A 220 -23.89 -16.69 -18.23
CA ASN A 220 -24.95 -16.59 -17.22
C ASN A 220 -24.45 -16.00 -15.90
N ILE A 221 -23.28 -16.43 -15.42
CA ILE A 221 -22.67 -15.90 -14.18
C ILE A 221 -22.32 -14.42 -14.35
N SER A 222 -21.74 -14.04 -15.48
CA SER A 222 -21.40 -12.65 -15.81
C SER A 222 -22.62 -11.75 -15.79
N HIS A 223 -23.75 -12.21 -16.33
CA HIS A 223 -25.00 -11.45 -16.36
C HIS A 223 -25.69 -11.38 -14.98
N GLU A 224 -25.64 -12.44 -14.18
CA GLU A 224 -26.23 -12.45 -12.83
C GLU A 224 -25.43 -11.60 -11.83
N VAL A 225 -24.11 -11.63 -11.91
CA VAL A 225 -23.21 -10.89 -11.01
C VAL A 225 -22.96 -9.45 -11.51
N GLY A 226 -22.99 -9.23 -12.83
CA GLY A 226 -22.81 -7.91 -13.44
C GLY A 226 -21.35 -7.53 -13.69
N PHE A 227 -20.52 -8.43 -14.23
CA PHE A 227 -19.14 -8.13 -14.64
C PHE A 227 -18.90 -8.37 -16.13
N ASP A 228 -18.06 -7.56 -16.74
CA ASP A 228 -17.55 -7.78 -18.11
C ASP A 228 -16.34 -8.72 -18.10
N TYR A 229 -16.12 -9.46 -19.18
CA TYR A 229 -14.96 -10.35 -19.31
C TYR A 229 -14.42 -10.46 -20.73
N ILE A 230 -13.15 -10.85 -20.85
CA ILE A 230 -12.54 -11.31 -22.10
C ILE A 230 -12.06 -12.75 -21.95
N LEU A 231 -12.38 -13.59 -22.92
CA LEU A 231 -11.99 -14.99 -22.96
C LEU A 231 -10.68 -15.16 -23.74
N ASP A 232 -9.68 -15.76 -23.09
CA ASP A 232 -8.38 -16.03 -23.71
C ASP A 232 -7.92 -17.49 -23.50
N LEU A 233 -7.12 -17.98 -24.44
CA LEU A 233 -6.58 -19.34 -24.37
C LEU A 233 -5.27 -19.38 -23.58
N VAL A 234 -5.16 -20.40 -22.73
CA VAL A 234 -3.91 -20.70 -22.05
C VAL A 234 -2.79 -20.96 -23.07
N PRO A 235 -1.65 -20.22 -23.01
CA PRO A 235 -0.64 -20.27 -24.08
C PRO A 235 -0.02 -21.66 -24.30
N ASP A 236 0.20 -22.41 -23.22
CA ASP A 236 0.86 -23.71 -23.25
C ASP A 236 -0.12 -24.89 -23.36
N ARG A 237 -1.43 -24.62 -23.45
CA ARG A 237 -2.52 -25.61 -23.53
C ARG A 237 -2.50 -26.63 -22.39
N LYS A 238 -2.07 -26.22 -21.18
CA LYS A 238 -2.06 -27.07 -19.99
C LYS A 238 -3.00 -26.54 -18.92
N TYR A 239 -3.59 -27.45 -18.16
CA TYR A 239 -4.38 -27.12 -16.97
C TYR A 239 -3.54 -26.47 -15.87
N GLY A 240 -2.37 -27.07 -15.62
CA GLY A 240 -1.45 -26.67 -14.57
C GLY A 240 -1.01 -27.87 -13.76
N ALA A 241 0.29 -28.07 -13.76
CA ALA A 241 1.02 -29.04 -12.98
C ALA A 241 2.29 -28.39 -12.42
N LYS A 242 2.69 -28.82 -11.24
CA LYS A 242 3.95 -28.41 -10.62
C LYS A 242 5.07 -29.24 -11.23
N ASP A 243 6.07 -28.57 -11.77
CA ASP A 243 7.30 -29.19 -12.21
C ASP A 243 8.09 -29.69 -10.98
N PRO A 244 8.48 -30.97 -10.91
CA PRO A 244 9.12 -31.55 -9.74
C PRO A 244 10.57 -31.10 -9.55
N GLU A 245 11.26 -30.68 -10.62
CA GLU A 245 12.66 -30.26 -10.56
C GLU A 245 12.78 -28.78 -10.18
N THR A 246 11.98 -27.93 -10.82
CA THR A 246 12.02 -26.47 -10.64
C THR A 246 11.04 -25.97 -9.58
N GLY A 247 10.04 -26.77 -9.23
CA GLY A 247 8.96 -26.39 -8.33
C GLY A 247 7.97 -25.39 -8.93
N GLN A 248 8.12 -25.00 -10.19
CA GLN A 248 7.28 -23.99 -10.83
C GLN A 248 5.98 -24.59 -11.38
N TRP A 249 4.90 -23.81 -11.35
CA TRP A 249 3.64 -24.16 -11.98
C TRP A 249 3.59 -23.70 -13.44
N ASN A 250 2.88 -24.46 -14.27
CA ASN A 250 2.54 -24.11 -15.65
C ASN A 250 1.02 -23.99 -15.85
N GLY A 251 0.56 -23.85 -17.11
CA GLY A 251 -0.85 -23.90 -17.44
C GLY A 251 -1.69 -22.74 -16.90
N MET A 252 -2.99 -22.98 -16.81
CA MET A 252 -3.96 -22.03 -16.25
C MET A 252 -3.64 -21.68 -14.80
N VAL A 253 -3.20 -22.65 -13.99
CA VAL A 253 -2.74 -22.40 -12.60
C VAL A 253 -1.65 -21.33 -12.56
N ALA A 254 -0.65 -21.42 -13.44
CA ALA A 254 0.42 -20.43 -13.47
C ALA A 254 -0.05 -19.04 -13.95
N GLN A 255 -1.07 -18.97 -14.81
CA GLN A 255 -1.64 -17.68 -15.23
C GLN A 255 -2.33 -16.99 -14.06
N LEU A 256 -3.09 -17.74 -13.25
CA LEU A 256 -3.74 -17.23 -12.04
C LEU A 256 -2.71 -16.81 -10.98
N MET A 257 -1.74 -17.67 -10.66
CA MET A 257 -0.70 -17.36 -9.66
C MET A 257 0.14 -16.12 -10.01
N LYS A 258 0.31 -15.84 -11.30
CA LYS A 258 1.07 -14.68 -11.81
C LYS A 258 0.18 -13.46 -12.07
N TYR A 259 -1.09 -13.48 -11.68
CA TYR A 259 -2.07 -12.42 -11.92
C TYR A 259 -2.15 -12.00 -13.40
N LYS A 260 -1.91 -12.95 -14.31
CA LYS A 260 -2.07 -12.77 -15.76
C LYS A 260 -3.51 -13.00 -16.21
N ALA A 261 -4.22 -13.85 -15.48
CA ALA A 261 -5.66 -14.06 -15.61
C ALA A 261 -6.32 -13.84 -14.24
N ASP A 262 -7.56 -13.36 -14.25
CA ASP A 262 -8.34 -13.08 -13.05
C ASP A 262 -9.23 -14.28 -12.67
N LEU A 263 -9.66 -15.06 -13.67
CA LEU A 263 -10.49 -16.26 -13.50
C LEU A 263 -10.04 -17.35 -14.49
N ALA A 264 -10.21 -18.61 -14.12
CA ALA A 264 -10.06 -19.74 -15.03
C ALA A 264 -11.38 -20.51 -15.14
N VAL A 265 -11.80 -20.80 -16.37
CA VAL A 265 -13.04 -21.54 -16.66
C VAL A 265 -12.73 -22.70 -17.59
N GLY A 266 -13.17 -23.90 -17.21
CA GLY A 266 -13.01 -25.12 -18.00
C GLY A 266 -13.22 -26.38 -17.16
N SER A 267 -12.94 -27.54 -17.76
CA SER A 267 -13.01 -28.89 -17.18
C SER A 267 -11.83 -29.20 -16.24
N MET A 268 -11.54 -28.28 -15.30
CA MET A 268 -10.40 -28.41 -14.40
C MET A 268 -10.74 -29.22 -13.15
N THR A 269 -10.08 -30.36 -12.97
CA THR A 269 -10.21 -31.16 -11.74
C THR A 269 -9.62 -30.45 -10.53
N ILE A 270 -10.41 -30.35 -9.46
CA ILE A 270 -9.98 -29.87 -8.15
C ILE A 270 -9.07 -30.94 -7.53
N THR A 271 -7.85 -30.55 -7.16
CA THR A 271 -6.88 -31.44 -6.49
C THR A 271 -6.20 -30.69 -5.36
N TYR A 272 -5.78 -31.39 -4.31
CA TYR A 272 -5.08 -30.81 -3.16
C TYR A 272 -3.89 -29.93 -3.56
N ALA A 273 -3.08 -30.39 -4.51
CA ALA A 273 -1.93 -29.63 -5.00
C ALA A 273 -2.33 -28.28 -5.63
N ARG A 274 -3.44 -28.24 -6.38
CA ARG A 274 -3.94 -27.00 -6.99
C ARG A 274 -4.58 -26.09 -5.96
N GLU A 275 -5.39 -26.65 -5.05
CA GLU A 275 -6.00 -25.90 -3.94
C GLU A 275 -4.96 -25.23 -3.03
N SER A 276 -3.74 -25.79 -2.92
CA SER A 276 -2.66 -25.16 -2.15
C SER A 276 -2.11 -23.86 -2.75
N VAL A 277 -2.45 -23.51 -4.00
CA VAL A 277 -1.90 -22.34 -4.71
C VAL A 277 -2.94 -21.44 -5.36
N ILE A 278 -4.17 -21.93 -5.54
CA ILE A 278 -5.31 -21.18 -6.07
C ILE A 278 -6.59 -21.62 -5.34
N ASP A 279 -7.56 -20.73 -5.25
CA ASP A 279 -8.87 -21.03 -4.69
C ASP A 279 -9.82 -21.59 -5.76
N PHE A 280 -10.77 -22.43 -5.32
CA PHE A 280 -11.83 -22.98 -6.16
C PHE A 280 -13.21 -22.64 -5.62
N THR A 281 -14.19 -22.54 -6.51
CA THR A 281 -15.60 -22.54 -6.14
C THR A 281 -16.04 -23.94 -5.70
N LYS A 282 -17.29 -24.07 -5.24
CA LYS A 282 -17.91 -25.39 -5.17
C LYS A 282 -17.96 -26.02 -6.57
N PRO A 283 -17.76 -27.33 -6.70
CA PRO A 283 -17.79 -28.01 -8.00
C PRO A 283 -19.19 -27.90 -8.60
N PHE A 284 -19.28 -27.60 -9.91
CA PHE A 284 -20.55 -27.53 -10.65
C PHE A 284 -20.92 -28.86 -11.32
N MET A 285 -20.00 -29.83 -11.40
CA MET A 285 -20.21 -31.15 -11.97
C MET A 285 -19.41 -32.20 -11.21
N ASN A 286 -20.08 -33.30 -10.85
CA ASN A 286 -19.44 -34.45 -10.21
C ASN A 286 -19.11 -35.49 -11.28
N LEU A 287 -17.83 -35.84 -11.38
CA LEU A 287 -17.33 -36.85 -12.32
C LEU A 287 -16.47 -37.87 -11.56
N GLY A 288 -16.34 -39.07 -12.12
CA GLY A 288 -15.51 -40.14 -11.60
C GLY A 288 -14.68 -40.79 -12.70
N ILE A 289 -13.72 -41.62 -12.31
CA ILE A 289 -12.90 -42.38 -13.27
C ILE A 289 -13.77 -43.49 -13.87
N SER A 290 -13.92 -43.48 -15.20
CA SER A 290 -14.61 -44.52 -15.96
C SER A 290 -13.68 -45.19 -16.96
N ILE A 291 -13.90 -46.48 -17.25
CA ILE A 291 -13.13 -47.23 -18.26
C ILE A 291 -14.02 -47.47 -19.48
N LEU A 292 -13.55 -47.04 -20.65
CA LEU A 292 -14.19 -47.33 -21.94
C LEU A 292 -13.35 -48.38 -22.66
N PHE A 293 -13.97 -49.50 -23.04
CA PHE A 293 -13.34 -50.52 -23.89
C PHE A 293 -14.25 -50.82 -25.09
N LYS A 294 -13.63 -51.17 -26.21
CA LYS A 294 -14.34 -51.60 -27.41
C LYS A 294 -14.68 -53.09 -27.26
N VAL A 295 -15.94 -53.43 -27.47
CA VAL A 295 -16.39 -54.82 -27.64
C VAL A 295 -16.11 -55.27 -29.07
#